data_AF-A0A815JM53-F1
#
_entry.id   AF-A0A815JM53-F1
#
_cell.length_a   1.000
_cell.length_b   1.000
_cell.length_c   1.000
_cell.angle_alpha   90.00
_cell.angle_beta   90.00
_cell.angle_gamma   90.00
#
_symmetry.space_group_name_H-M   'P 1'
#
loop_
_entity.id
_entity.type
_entity.pdbx_description
1 polymer ?
#
loop_
_entity_poly.entity_id
_entity_poly.type
_entity_poly.pdbx_seq_one_letter_code
_entity_poly.pdbx_strand_id
1 'polypeptide(L)'
;MPWHDEALVVSGEAARDCARHFIQRWNVHKADKYRFVESYPYLVPKSYSDEELFDHSVLNSILGEDRPAICVDAQCVRSVSFWSCGTQTIEHSIQNAYIRMIDNAQHFIYIENQFFISIAQDSTIKNGIGDALYRRIVRACIDKEKFRVYVIIPLLPGFSNVNAVQAVLYFIMRSINKGETSLFERLKQSGVTDPEEYISFYGMRNWDILMGSLVTEIIYVHSKLMIVDDRMCICGSANINDRSLQGSRDSEFCLVVNDIEMIDSTLNGQTQKVGKFCSTWRKKLFRQILGITNENDLNVDDPCSDEFYNYFRETARNNAQIYEEVFNTLPTNHIR
;
A
#
# COMPACT_ATOMS: atom_id res chain seq x y z
N MET A 1 -12.22 4.28 -17.03
CA MET A 1 -11.08 3.84 -16.21
C MET A 1 -11.58 3.24 -14.90
N PRO A 2 -11.48 1.92 -14.71
CA PRO A 2 -11.75 1.27 -13.43
C PRO A 2 -10.88 1.82 -12.29
N TRP A 3 -11.39 1.77 -11.06
CA TRP A 3 -10.73 2.27 -9.85
C TRP A 3 -10.51 1.12 -8.87
N HIS A 4 -9.26 0.82 -8.54
CA HIS A 4 -8.87 -0.20 -7.56
C HIS A 4 -8.29 0.49 -6.33
N ASP A 5 -8.90 0.27 -5.17
CA ASP A 5 -8.55 0.99 -3.94
C ASP A 5 -8.90 0.15 -2.71
N GLU A 6 -8.23 0.45 -1.61
CA GLU A 6 -8.29 -0.31 -0.37
C GLU A 6 -8.68 0.59 0.79
N ALA A 7 -9.57 0.12 1.66
CA ALA A 7 -10.05 0.87 2.80
C ALA A 7 -10.28 -0.03 4.02
N LEU A 8 -10.21 0.58 5.20
CA LEU A 8 -10.47 -0.06 6.48
C LEU A 8 -11.64 0.60 7.19
N VAL A 9 -12.34 -0.20 7.98
CA VAL A 9 -13.25 0.27 9.02
C VAL A 9 -12.79 -0.31 10.36
N VAL A 10 -12.80 0.52 11.40
CA VAL A 10 -12.42 0.14 12.76
C VAL A 10 -13.48 0.62 13.75
N SER A 11 -13.64 -0.12 14.85
CA SER A 11 -14.46 0.26 16.01
C SER A 11 -13.58 0.38 17.26
N GLY A 12 -14.16 0.79 18.39
CA GLY A 12 -13.45 0.87 19.65
C GLY A 12 -12.48 2.05 19.75
N GLU A 13 -11.35 1.83 20.42
CA GLU A 13 -10.38 2.86 20.76
C GLU A 13 -9.74 3.49 19.52
N ALA A 14 -9.39 2.68 18.52
CA ALA A 14 -8.84 3.17 17.25
C ALA A 14 -9.80 4.13 16.52
N ALA A 15 -11.12 3.88 16.56
CA ALA A 15 -12.10 4.80 16.00
C ALA A 15 -12.13 6.14 16.75
N ARG A 16 -11.89 6.14 18.06
CA ARG A 16 -11.76 7.38 18.86
C ARG A 16 -10.49 8.13 18.53
N ASP A 17 -9.39 7.44 18.23
CA ASP A 17 -8.16 8.08 17.77
C ASP A 17 -8.34 8.76 16.40
N CYS A 18 -9.06 8.11 15.47
CA CYS A 18 -9.51 8.73 14.22
C CYS A 18 -10.34 10.00 14.50
N ALA A 19 -11.31 9.92 15.42
CA ALA A 19 -12.13 11.06 15.81
C ALA A 19 -11.30 12.19 16.44
N ARG A 20 -10.30 11.88 17.27
CA ARG A 20 -9.38 12.87 17.86
C ARG A 20 -8.60 13.61 16.79
N HIS A 21 -8.10 12.92 15.77
CA HIS A 21 -7.45 13.56 14.63
C HIS A 21 -8.40 14.56 13.94
N PHE A 22 -9.64 14.15 13.66
CA PHE A 22 -10.65 15.03 13.07
C PHE A 22 -10.94 16.26 13.94
N ILE A 23 -11.21 16.04 15.23
CA ILE A 23 -11.55 17.09 16.21
C ILE A 23 -10.42 18.11 16.32
N GLN A 24 -9.16 17.65 16.36
CA GLN A 24 -8.01 18.54 16.41
C GLN A 24 -7.98 19.46 15.19
N ARG A 25 -8.08 18.90 13.98
CA ARG A 25 -8.05 19.68 12.74
C ARG A 25 -9.23 20.64 12.64
N TRP A 26 -10.43 20.18 13.00
CA TRP A 26 -11.64 21.01 13.02
C TRP A 26 -11.47 22.21 13.94
N ASN A 27 -11.04 21.99 15.19
CA ASN A 27 -10.89 23.05 16.18
C ASN A 27 -9.79 24.05 15.79
N VAL A 28 -8.67 23.58 15.22
CA VAL A 28 -7.62 24.45 14.69
C VAL A 28 -8.16 25.34 13.56
N HIS A 29 -8.87 24.75 12.59
CA HIS A 29 -9.41 25.50 11.46
C HIS A 29 -10.51 26.48 11.88
N LYS A 30 -11.34 26.08 12.84
CA LYS A 30 -12.33 26.96 13.45
C LYS A 30 -11.66 28.14 14.15
N ALA A 31 -10.64 27.89 14.96
CA ALA A 31 -9.93 28.95 15.68
C ALA A 31 -9.23 29.95 14.74
N ASP A 32 -8.70 29.47 13.61
CA ASP A 32 -8.00 30.26 12.60
C ASP A 32 -8.96 31.13 11.76
N LYS A 33 -9.99 30.52 11.14
CA LYS A 33 -10.82 31.19 10.12
C LYS A 33 -12.24 31.51 10.56
N TYR A 34 -12.77 30.79 11.53
CA TYR A 34 -14.20 30.80 11.87
C TYR A 34 -14.44 30.99 13.38
N ARG A 35 -13.55 31.75 14.03
CA ARG A 35 -13.52 31.90 15.49
C ARG A 35 -14.86 32.40 16.04
N PHE A 36 -15.47 33.34 15.33
CA PHE A 36 -16.72 34.02 15.73
C PHE A 36 -17.97 33.45 15.05
N VAL A 37 -17.85 32.40 14.23
CA VAL A 37 -19.00 31.77 13.59
C VAL A 37 -19.61 30.75 14.55
N GLU A 38 -20.73 31.11 15.19
CA GLU A 38 -21.38 30.28 16.22
C GLU A 38 -21.98 28.99 15.67
N SER A 39 -22.40 28.97 14.40
CA SER A 39 -22.96 27.78 13.75
C SER A 39 -21.96 26.63 13.60
N TYR A 40 -20.67 26.89 13.77
CA TYR A 40 -19.63 25.87 13.80
C TYR A 40 -19.19 25.65 15.24
N PRO A 41 -19.60 24.57 15.92
CA PRO A 41 -19.22 24.34 17.32
C PRO A 41 -17.76 23.93 17.43
N TYR A 42 -17.13 24.16 18.59
CA TYR A 42 -15.91 23.42 18.93
C TYR A 42 -16.28 21.98 19.29
N LEU A 43 -15.47 21.03 18.85
CA LEU A 43 -15.70 19.61 19.11
C LEU A 43 -14.85 19.15 20.29
N VAL A 44 -15.37 18.17 21.04
CA VAL A 44 -14.72 17.58 22.21
C VAL A 44 -14.65 16.06 22.03
N PRO A 45 -13.50 15.42 22.27
CA PRO A 45 -13.39 13.97 22.11
C PRO A 45 -14.16 13.25 23.23
N LYS A 46 -14.85 12.15 22.87
CA LYS A 46 -15.47 11.26 23.86
C LYS A 46 -14.42 10.51 24.69
N SER A 47 -14.71 10.22 25.96
CA SER A 47 -13.82 9.54 26.93
C SER A 47 -13.66 8.05 26.67
N TYR A 48 -12.43 7.49 26.75
CA TYR A 48 -12.20 6.04 26.57
C TYR A 48 -12.85 5.14 27.65
N SER A 49 -13.55 5.70 28.63
CA SER A 49 -14.24 4.95 29.69
C SER A 49 -15.66 4.50 29.34
N ASP A 50 -16.20 4.84 28.16
CA ASP A 50 -17.60 4.56 27.86
C ASP A 50 -17.83 3.07 27.49
N GLU A 51 -18.82 2.44 28.14
CA GLU A 51 -19.23 1.04 27.90
C GLU A 51 -19.67 0.76 26.45
N GLU A 52 -20.03 1.80 25.68
CA GLU A 52 -20.42 1.73 24.26
C GLU A 52 -19.24 1.52 23.28
N LEU A 53 -17.99 1.48 23.77
CA LEU A 53 -16.79 1.30 22.93
C LEU A 53 -16.84 0.07 22.01
N PHE A 54 -17.52 -0.99 22.44
CA PHE A 54 -17.53 -2.29 21.78
C PHE A 54 -18.91 -2.68 21.26
N ASP A 55 -19.80 -1.73 20.99
CA ASP A 55 -21.02 -2.04 20.25
C ASP A 55 -20.69 -2.40 18.79
N HIS A 56 -20.51 -3.70 18.56
CA HIS A 56 -20.21 -4.27 17.25
C HIS A 56 -21.43 -4.31 16.32
N SER A 57 -22.64 -3.96 16.79
CA SER A 57 -23.84 -3.97 15.96
C SER A 57 -23.72 -3.04 14.74
N VAL A 58 -23.14 -1.86 14.95
CA VAL A 58 -22.87 -0.89 13.88
C VAL A 58 -21.86 -1.44 12.88
N LEU A 59 -20.76 -2.02 13.37
CA LEU A 59 -19.72 -2.60 12.51
C LEU A 59 -20.28 -3.74 11.66
N ASN A 60 -21.06 -4.63 12.27
CA ASN A 60 -21.72 -5.74 11.58
C ASN A 60 -22.74 -5.23 10.54
N SER A 61 -23.45 -4.14 10.82
CA SER A 61 -24.38 -3.52 9.85
C SER A 61 -23.66 -2.93 8.63
N ILE A 62 -22.44 -2.41 8.80
CA ILE A 62 -21.62 -1.85 7.72
C ILE A 62 -20.99 -2.96 6.87
N LEU A 63 -20.47 -3.99 7.54
CA LEU A 63 -19.75 -5.07 6.88
C LEU A 63 -20.70 -6.06 6.19
N GLY A 64 -21.90 -6.28 6.72
CA GLY A 64 -22.81 -7.32 6.25
C GLY A 64 -22.35 -8.72 6.66
N GLU A 65 -23.17 -9.73 6.37
CA GLU A 65 -22.95 -11.11 6.85
C GLU A 65 -21.68 -11.77 6.27
N ASP A 66 -21.28 -11.38 5.05
CA ASP A 66 -20.14 -12.00 4.33
C ASP A 66 -18.76 -11.44 4.71
N ARG A 67 -18.69 -10.43 5.59
CA ARG A 67 -17.44 -9.78 6.00
C ARG A 67 -17.35 -9.71 7.52
N PRO A 68 -17.04 -10.82 8.22
CA PRO A 68 -16.96 -10.79 9.67
C PRO A 68 -15.85 -9.83 10.13
N ALA A 69 -16.15 -9.03 11.14
CA ALA A 69 -15.13 -8.26 11.85
C ALA A 69 -14.12 -9.21 12.51
N ILE A 70 -12.84 -8.85 12.45
CA ILE A 70 -11.75 -9.63 13.07
C ILE A 70 -11.10 -8.76 14.14
N CYS A 71 -10.82 -9.34 15.31
CA CYS A 71 -10.15 -8.63 16.39
C CYS A 71 -8.67 -8.43 16.06
N VAL A 72 -8.21 -7.19 16.14
CA VAL A 72 -6.85 -6.76 15.79
C VAL A 72 -6.35 -5.72 16.78
N ASP A 73 -5.03 -5.55 16.85
CA ASP A 73 -4.41 -4.40 17.47
C ASP A 73 -4.20 -3.33 16.39
N ALA A 74 -4.75 -2.13 16.60
CA ALA A 74 -4.77 -1.08 15.59
C ALA A 74 -4.19 0.22 16.13
N GLN A 75 -3.25 0.81 15.39
CA GLN A 75 -2.61 2.07 15.72
C GLN A 75 -2.86 3.10 14.62
N CYS A 76 -3.42 4.25 15.00
CA CYS A 76 -3.51 5.41 14.12
C CYS A 76 -2.15 6.06 13.93
N VAL A 77 -1.75 6.29 12.68
CA VAL A 77 -0.54 7.01 12.30
C VAL A 77 -0.89 8.10 11.29
N ARG A 78 -0.16 9.20 11.30
CA ARG A 78 -0.47 10.38 10.47
C ARG A 78 0.77 11.14 9.99
N SER A 79 0.57 11.89 8.92
CA SER A 79 1.50 12.91 8.45
C SER A 79 0.84 14.26 8.71
N VAL A 80 1.34 15.02 9.67
CA VAL A 80 0.80 16.35 10.00
C VAL A 80 1.89 17.31 10.47
N SER A 81 1.61 18.60 10.37
CA SER A 81 2.46 19.64 10.92
C SER A 81 1.62 20.84 11.38
N PHE A 82 2.29 21.93 11.76
CA PHE A 82 1.64 23.15 12.22
C PHE A 82 0.55 23.64 11.25
N TRP A 83 0.84 23.68 9.95
CA TRP A 83 -0.10 24.26 8.98
C TRP A 83 -1.38 23.42 8.81
N SER A 84 -1.29 22.09 8.97
CA SER A 84 -2.40 21.18 8.68
C SER A 84 -3.19 20.73 9.90
N CYS A 85 -2.58 20.71 11.08
CA CYS A 85 -3.16 20.20 12.33
C CYS A 85 -2.77 21.01 13.57
N GLY A 86 -2.08 22.14 13.43
CA GLY A 86 -1.68 23.01 14.55
C GLY A 86 -0.67 22.38 15.52
N THR A 87 0.02 21.32 15.11
CA THR A 87 1.04 20.66 15.95
C THR A 87 2.33 21.48 15.99
N GLN A 88 3.01 21.53 17.14
CA GLN A 88 4.29 22.24 17.28
C GLN A 88 5.44 21.52 16.56
N THR A 89 5.39 20.19 16.53
CA THR A 89 6.34 19.34 15.83
C THR A 89 5.71 18.72 14.59
N ILE A 90 6.56 18.40 13.61
CA ILE A 90 6.15 17.62 12.44
C ILE A 90 6.00 16.17 12.86
N GLU A 91 4.83 15.60 12.62
CA GLU A 91 4.58 14.18 12.78
C GLU A 91 4.65 13.50 11.41
N HIS A 92 5.47 12.46 11.31
CA HIS A 92 5.66 11.62 10.13
C HIS A 92 5.59 10.13 10.55
N SER A 93 4.64 9.82 11.45
CA SER A 93 4.49 8.50 12.05
C SER A 93 4.14 7.43 11.01
N ILE A 94 3.50 7.81 9.89
CA ILE A 94 3.27 6.92 8.74
C ILE A 94 4.59 6.42 8.16
N GLN A 95 5.54 7.31 7.86
CA GLN A 95 6.83 6.92 7.30
C GLN A 95 7.61 6.02 8.27
N ASN A 96 7.57 6.36 9.56
CA ASN A 96 8.23 5.56 10.59
C ASN A 96 7.64 4.15 10.67
N ALA A 97 6.32 4.02 10.57
CA ALA A 97 5.65 2.72 10.53
C ALA A 97 6.05 1.91 9.28
N TYR A 98 6.00 2.52 8.09
CA TYR A 98 6.44 1.86 6.85
C TYR A 98 7.88 1.33 6.97
N ILE A 99 8.84 2.18 7.36
CA ILE A 99 10.26 1.79 7.47
C ILE A 99 10.42 0.68 8.50
N ARG A 100 9.78 0.80 9.68
CA ARG A 100 9.85 -0.23 10.72
C ARG A 100 9.29 -1.57 10.24
N MET A 101 8.14 -1.57 9.57
CA MET A 101 7.54 -2.79 9.03
C MET A 101 8.45 -3.44 7.98
N ILE A 102 9.03 -2.66 7.06
CA ILE A 102 9.94 -3.17 6.02
C ILE A 102 11.22 -3.74 6.64
N ASP A 103 11.86 -3.02 7.56
CA ASP A 103 13.12 -3.46 8.19
C ASP A 103 12.92 -4.75 9.01
N ASN A 104 11.72 -4.97 9.57
CA ASN A 104 11.38 -6.16 10.37
C ASN A 104 10.73 -7.30 9.58
N ALA A 105 10.42 -7.12 8.30
CA ALA A 105 9.83 -8.17 7.47
C ALA A 105 10.73 -9.41 7.42
N GLN A 106 10.16 -10.60 7.43
CA GLN A 106 10.88 -11.88 7.47
C GLN A 106 10.75 -12.66 6.17
N HIS A 107 9.56 -12.70 5.58
CA HIS A 107 9.21 -13.60 4.48
C HIS A 107 8.80 -12.86 3.21
N PHE A 108 7.87 -11.92 3.31
CA PHE A 108 7.45 -11.15 2.15
C PHE A 108 6.83 -9.80 2.50
N ILE A 109 6.79 -8.94 1.50
CA ILE A 109 6.07 -7.66 1.53
C ILE A 109 5.18 -7.58 0.30
N TYR A 110 3.93 -7.20 0.49
CA TYR A 110 3.01 -6.85 -0.58
C TYR A 110 2.65 -5.37 -0.48
N ILE A 111 2.75 -4.63 -1.57
CA ILE A 111 2.48 -3.19 -1.63
C ILE A 111 1.52 -2.91 -2.79
N GLU A 112 0.44 -2.21 -2.52
CA GLU A 112 -0.32 -1.48 -3.55
C GLU A 112 -0.19 0.01 -3.28
N ASN A 113 0.29 0.78 -4.25
CA ASN A 113 0.41 2.22 -4.07
C ASN A 113 0.17 3.00 -5.36
N GLN A 114 -0.53 4.13 -5.29
CA GLN A 114 -0.70 5.03 -6.44
C GLN A 114 0.62 5.62 -6.94
N PHE A 115 1.62 5.79 -6.06
CA PHE A 115 2.93 6.28 -6.43
C PHE A 115 4.03 5.43 -5.80
N PHE A 116 5.18 5.38 -6.49
CA PHE A 116 6.41 4.82 -5.93
C PHE A 116 7.57 5.77 -6.23
N ILE A 117 7.69 6.82 -5.44
CA ILE A 117 8.72 7.86 -5.55
C ILE A 117 9.57 7.87 -4.28
N SER A 118 10.69 7.15 -4.32
CA SER A 118 11.65 7.03 -3.23
C SER A 118 13.03 6.80 -3.83
N ILE A 119 13.87 7.85 -3.82
CA ILE A 119 15.17 7.85 -4.48
C ILE A 119 16.24 8.03 -3.43
N ALA A 120 17.21 7.12 -3.41
CA ALA A 120 18.31 7.15 -2.48
C ALA A 120 19.30 8.27 -2.81
N GLN A 121 19.94 8.81 -1.77
CA GLN A 121 21.03 9.79 -1.90
C GLN A 121 20.65 11.03 -2.76
N ASP A 122 19.36 11.33 -2.88
CA ASP A 122 18.87 12.49 -3.62
C ASP A 122 18.80 13.73 -2.71
N SER A 123 19.17 14.88 -3.25
CA SER A 123 19.14 16.14 -2.51
C SER A 123 17.71 16.63 -2.27
N THR A 124 16.74 16.16 -3.05
CA THR A 124 15.35 16.63 -3.06
C THR A 124 14.40 15.62 -2.43
N ILE A 125 14.53 14.33 -2.77
CA ILE A 125 13.69 13.25 -2.22
C ILE A 125 14.25 12.78 -0.88
N LYS A 126 13.40 12.75 0.16
CA LYS A 126 13.82 12.53 1.56
C LYS A 126 13.20 11.32 2.24
N ASN A 127 12.14 10.75 1.69
CA ASN A 127 11.52 9.58 2.29
C ASN A 127 12.43 8.34 2.20
N GLY A 128 12.43 7.51 3.25
CA GLY A 128 13.34 6.38 3.39
C GLY A 128 12.81 5.02 2.92
N ILE A 129 11.72 4.97 2.14
CA ILE A 129 11.04 3.71 1.79
C ILE A 129 11.91 2.84 0.88
N GLY A 130 12.47 3.40 -0.20
CA GLY A 130 13.36 2.71 -1.11
C GLY A 130 14.65 2.25 -0.42
N ASP A 131 15.17 3.04 0.54
CA ASP A 131 16.31 2.64 1.35
C ASP A 131 15.99 1.48 2.30
N ALA A 132 14.79 1.43 2.88
CA ALA A 132 14.35 0.32 3.72
C ALA A 132 14.22 -0.97 2.91
N LEU A 133 13.59 -0.91 1.73
CA LEU A 133 13.48 -2.05 0.82
C LEU A 133 14.86 -2.54 0.38
N TYR A 134 15.76 -1.62 0.00
CA TYR A 134 17.14 -1.95 -0.32
C TYR A 134 17.83 -2.70 0.82
N ARG A 135 17.81 -2.18 2.05
CA ARG A 135 18.45 -2.83 3.20
C ARG A 135 17.88 -4.22 3.46
N ARG A 136 16.55 -4.35 3.44
CA ARG A 136 15.89 -5.63 3.71
C ARG A 136 16.21 -6.69 2.66
N ILE A 137 16.22 -6.32 1.38
CA ILE A 137 16.54 -7.24 0.28
C ILE A 137 18.02 -7.63 0.32
N VAL A 138 18.93 -6.67 0.54
CA VAL A 138 20.37 -6.98 0.68
C VAL A 138 20.62 -7.93 1.84
N ARG A 139 19.95 -7.74 2.99
CA ARG A 139 19.99 -8.70 4.10
C ARG A 139 19.58 -10.10 3.64
N ALA A 140 18.43 -10.23 2.96
CA ALA A 140 17.95 -11.52 2.47
C ALA A 140 18.96 -12.20 1.53
N CYS A 141 19.59 -11.42 0.65
CA CYS A 141 20.58 -11.93 -0.28
C CYS A 141 21.86 -12.42 0.42
N ILE A 142 22.36 -11.67 1.41
CA ILE A 142 23.53 -12.06 2.21
C ILE A 142 23.24 -13.33 3.00
N ASP A 143 22.07 -13.39 3.63
CA ASP A 143 21.65 -14.48 4.50
C ASP A 143 21.10 -15.69 3.72
N LYS A 144 21.01 -15.58 2.38
CA LYS A 144 20.43 -16.58 1.45
C LYS A 144 19.01 -16.98 1.85
N GLU A 145 18.24 -16.01 2.34
CA GLU A 145 16.85 -16.16 2.70
C GLU A 145 15.94 -16.02 1.48
N LYS A 146 14.89 -16.83 1.43
CA LYS A 146 13.81 -16.61 0.47
C LYS A 146 12.94 -15.45 0.94
N PHE A 147 12.99 -14.35 0.21
CA PHE A 147 12.26 -13.13 0.51
C PHE A 147 11.67 -12.53 -0.76
N ARG A 148 10.36 -12.23 -0.76
CA ARG A 148 9.65 -11.73 -1.96
C ARG A 148 8.96 -10.40 -1.69
N VAL A 149 9.01 -9.48 -2.64
CA VAL A 149 8.35 -8.19 -2.59
C VAL A 149 7.51 -8.00 -3.84
N TYR A 150 6.21 -7.79 -3.65
CA TYR A 150 5.24 -7.53 -4.70
C TYR A 150 4.85 -6.06 -4.65
N VAL A 151 5.00 -5.33 -5.76
CA VAL A 151 4.65 -3.91 -5.81
C VAL A 151 3.69 -3.65 -6.97
N ILE A 152 2.47 -3.25 -6.65
CA ILE A 152 1.40 -2.99 -7.61
C ILE A 152 1.17 -1.48 -7.65
N ILE A 153 1.40 -0.88 -8.82
CA ILE A 153 1.29 0.56 -9.06
C ILE A 153 0.49 0.82 -10.35
N PRO A 154 -0.09 2.00 -10.56
CA PRO A 154 -0.82 2.27 -11.80
C PRO A 154 0.16 2.28 -12.98
N LEU A 155 -0.28 1.71 -14.12
CA LEU A 155 0.51 1.70 -15.36
C LEU A 155 0.85 3.11 -15.85
N LEU A 156 -0.05 4.07 -15.62
CA LEU A 156 0.18 5.49 -15.87
C LEU A 156 -0.35 6.34 -14.70
N PRO A 157 0.32 7.46 -14.38
CA PRO A 157 -0.22 8.46 -13.45
C PRO A 157 -1.57 9.00 -13.91
N GLY A 158 -2.51 9.18 -12.96
CA GLY A 158 -3.87 9.64 -13.22
C GLY A 158 -3.98 11.16 -13.39
N PHE A 159 -3.28 11.73 -14.37
CA PHE A 159 -3.34 13.16 -14.68
C PHE A 159 -3.75 13.41 -16.13
N SER A 160 -4.51 14.48 -16.37
CA SER A 160 -4.86 14.93 -17.73
C SER A 160 -3.72 15.69 -18.41
N ASN A 161 -2.77 16.25 -17.65
CA ASN A 161 -1.67 17.04 -18.17
C ASN A 161 -0.44 16.15 -18.50
N VAL A 162 -0.07 16.09 -19.77
CA VAL A 162 1.07 15.29 -20.27
C VAL A 162 2.39 15.61 -19.56
N ASN A 163 2.67 16.89 -19.27
CA ASN A 163 3.91 17.27 -18.58
C ASN A 163 3.93 16.74 -17.13
N ALA A 164 2.77 16.73 -16.47
CA ALA A 164 2.65 16.16 -15.12
C ALA A 164 2.84 14.64 -15.14
N VAL A 165 2.24 13.95 -16.13
CA VAL A 165 2.43 12.51 -16.36
C VAL A 165 3.91 12.20 -16.56
N GLN A 166 4.60 12.91 -17.45
CA GLN A 166 6.03 12.71 -17.72
C GLN A 166 6.91 12.96 -16.49
N ALA A 167 6.64 14.04 -15.74
CA ALA A 167 7.40 14.36 -14.53
C ALA A 167 7.25 13.26 -13.47
N VAL A 168 6.03 12.77 -13.23
CA VAL A 168 5.78 11.70 -12.28
C VAL A 168 6.44 10.39 -12.74
N LEU A 169 6.27 10.02 -14.01
CA LEU A 169 6.91 8.83 -14.58
C LEU A 169 8.43 8.89 -14.45
N TYR A 170 9.05 10.05 -14.68
CA TYR A 170 10.48 10.24 -14.49
C TYR A 170 10.93 9.88 -13.06
N PHE A 171 10.22 10.36 -12.04
CA PHE A 171 10.55 10.05 -10.64
C PHE A 171 10.26 8.60 -10.25
N ILE A 172 9.19 7.99 -10.78
CA ILE A 172 8.90 6.57 -10.58
C ILE A 172 10.02 5.72 -11.18
N MET A 173 10.39 5.97 -12.44
CA MET A 173 11.45 5.23 -13.12
C MET A 173 12.80 5.42 -12.42
N ARG A 174 13.12 6.63 -11.93
CA ARG A 174 14.34 6.86 -11.12
C ARG A 174 14.33 6.17 -9.77
N SER A 175 13.16 5.93 -9.19
CA SER A 175 13.05 5.17 -7.94
C SER A 175 13.27 3.67 -8.19
N ILE A 176 12.78 3.16 -9.31
CA ILE A 176 12.79 1.72 -9.62
C ILE A 176 14.08 1.28 -10.31
N ASN A 177 14.35 1.77 -11.53
CA ASN A 177 15.39 1.17 -12.40
C ASN A 177 16.18 2.14 -13.31
N LYS A 178 16.00 3.46 -13.20
CA LYS A 178 16.76 4.45 -13.99
C LYS A 178 17.73 5.25 -13.14
N GLY A 179 19.02 5.10 -13.45
CA GLY A 179 20.10 5.83 -12.79
C GLY A 179 20.75 5.03 -11.65
N GLU A 180 21.98 5.40 -11.32
CA GLU A 180 22.85 4.65 -10.38
C GLU A 180 22.30 4.55 -8.97
N THR A 181 21.44 5.50 -8.57
CA THR A 181 20.80 5.52 -7.25
C THR A 181 19.41 4.87 -7.20
N SER A 182 18.93 4.33 -8.34
CA SER A 182 17.67 3.58 -8.38
C SER A 182 17.76 2.29 -7.59
N LEU A 183 16.62 1.78 -7.12
CA LEU A 183 16.58 0.57 -6.29
C LEU A 183 17.26 -0.62 -6.98
N PHE A 184 16.95 -0.88 -8.25
CA PHE A 184 17.48 -2.01 -9.00
C PHE A 184 18.99 -1.92 -9.18
N GLU A 185 19.52 -0.75 -9.54
CA GLU A 185 20.95 -0.58 -9.75
C GLU A 185 21.73 -0.70 -8.44
N ARG A 186 21.21 -0.17 -7.33
CA ARG A 186 21.81 -0.35 -6.01
C ARG A 186 21.82 -1.80 -5.56
N LEU A 187 20.74 -2.54 -5.78
CA LEU A 187 20.68 -3.97 -5.47
C LEU A 187 21.76 -4.74 -6.24
N LYS A 188 21.90 -4.49 -7.55
CA LYS A 188 22.95 -5.10 -8.37
C LYS A 188 24.35 -4.77 -7.87
N GLN A 189 24.62 -3.52 -7.54
CA GLN A 189 25.90 -3.07 -6.98
C GLN A 189 26.24 -3.74 -5.64
N SER A 190 25.24 -4.24 -4.92
CA SER A 190 25.39 -4.91 -3.62
C SER A 190 25.54 -6.43 -3.71
N GLY A 191 25.60 -6.99 -4.92
CA GLY A 191 25.76 -8.42 -5.16
C GLY A 191 24.46 -9.18 -5.45
N VAL A 192 23.31 -8.50 -5.54
CA VAL A 192 22.06 -9.13 -5.99
C VAL A 192 22.10 -9.30 -7.50
N THR A 193 22.31 -10.53 -7.99
CA THR A 193 22.47 -10.81 -9.43
C THR A 193 21.23 -10.42 -10.24
N ASP A 194 20.05 -10.81 -9.75
CA ASP A 194 18.76 -10.46 -10.35
C ASP A 194 17.82 -9.88 -9.30
N PRO A 195 17.60 -8.54 -9.31
CA PRO A 195 16.63 -7.91 -8.42
C PRO A 195 15.20 -8.47 -8.55
N GLU A 196 14.79 -8.97 -9.71
CA GLU A 196 13.43 -9.51 -9.92
C GLU A 196 13.18 -10.80 -9.15
N GLU A 197 14.23 -11.48 -8.66
CA GLU A 197 14.06 -12.57 -7.70
C GLU A 197 13.55 -12.05 -6.35
N TYR A 198 13.88 -10.83 -5.94
CA TYR A 198 13.45 -10.32 -4.64
C TYR A 198 12.29 -9.35 -4.72
N ILE A 199 12.21 -8.54 -5.77
CA ILE A 199 11.20 -7.50 -5.92
C ILE A 199 10.72 -7.36 -7.36
N SER A 200 9.42 -7.39 -7.55
CA SER A 200 8.78 -7.22 -8.87
C SER A 200 7.70 -6.14 -8.83
N PHE A 201 7.61 -5.38 -9.93
CA PHE A 201 6.65 -4.29 -10.11
C PHE A 201 5.60 -4.68 -11.16
N TYR A 202 4.34 -4.41 -10.83
CA TYR A 202 3.19 -4.79 -11.63
C TYR A 202 2.22 -3.62 -11.79
N GLY A 203 1.44 -3.66 -12.86
CA GLY A 203 0.28 -2.80 -13.06
C GLY A 203 -0.93 -3.61 -13.49
N MET A 204 -2.09 -2.97 -13.52
CA MET A 204 -3.36 -3.63 -13.81
C MET A 204 -4.03 -3.03 -15.05
N ARG A 205 -4.65 -3.90 -15.86
CA ARG A 205 -5.36 -3.55 -17.09
C ARG A 205 -6.53 -4.51 -17.29
N ASN A 206 -7.63 -4.00 -17.82
CA ASN A 206 -8.79 -4.80 -18.20
C ASN A 206 -9.19 -4.55 -19.65
N TRP A 207 -10.08 -5.39 -20.18
CA TRP A 207 -10.74 -5.19 -21.47
C TRP A 207 -12.23 -5.53 -21.37
N ASP A 208 -13.00 -5.03 -22.33
CA ASP A 208 -14.42 -5.37 -22.52
C ASP A 208 -14.83 -5.11 -23.98
N ILE A 209 -16.07 -5.45 -24.33
CA ILE A 209 -16.71 -5.11 -25.60
C ILE A 209 -17.63 -3.91 -25.39
N LEU A 210 -17.26 -2.76 -25.96
CA LEU A 210 -18.07 -1.55 -25.95
C LEU A 210 -18.63 -1.27 -27.34
N MET A 211 -19.95 -1.29 -27.47
CA MET A 211 -20.65 -1.04 -28.75
C MET A 211 -20.16 -1.95 -29.90
N GLY A 212 -19.88 -3.22 -29.59
CA GLY A 212 -19.41 -4.21 -30.57
C GLY A 212 -17.91 -4.17 -30.88
N SER A 213 -17.15 -3.26 -30.26
CA SER A 213 -15.70 -3.13 -30.42
C SER A 213 -14.97 -3.55 -29.16
N LEU A 214 -13.86 -4.28 -29.32
CA LEU A 214 -12.94 -4.58 -28.22
C LEU A 214 -12.28 -3.28 -27.75
N VAL A 215 -12.31 -3.03 -26.45
CA VAL A 215 -11.65 -1.88 -25.81
C VAL A 215 -10.84 -2.35 -24.61
N THR A 216 -9.77 -1.64 -24.28
CA THR A 216 -8.96 -1.89 -23.09
C THR A 216 -8.68 -0.60 -22.33
N GLU A 217 -8.56 -0.70 -21.02
CA GLU A 217 -8.19 0.42 -20.16
C GLU A 217 -7.37 -0.05 -18.95
N ILE A 218 -6.50 0.81 -18.45
CA ILE A 218 -5.77 0.56 -17.20
C ILE A 218 -6.78 0.50 -16.04
N ILE A 219 -6.55 -0.41 -15.09
CA ILE A 219 -7.20 -0.34 -13.79
C ILE A 219 -6.35 0.59 -12.94
N TYR A 220 -6.93 1.70 -12.50
CA TYR A 220 -6.20 2.71 -11.77
C TYR A 220 -6.00 2.28 -10.32
N VAL A 221 -4.77 1.88 -10.00
CA VAL A 221 -4.36 1.52 -8.64
C VAL A 221 -4.26 2.79 -7.81
N HIS A 222 -5.28 3.03 -7.01
CA HIS A 222 -5.35 4.15 -6.09
C HIS A 222 -5.13 3.74 -4.63
N SER A 223 -4.99 2.45 -4.35
CA SER A 223 -4.65 1.92 -3.03
C SER A 223 -3.41 2.60 -2.42
N LYS A 224 -3.34 2.59 -1.09
CA LYS A 224 -2.12 2.85 -0.31
C LYS A 224 -2.02 1.83 0.82
N LEU A 225 -1.72 0.60 0.44
CA LEU A 225 -1.69 -0.58 1.28
C LEU A 225 -0.28 -1.19 1.27
N MET A 226 0.18 -1.63 2.44
CA MET A 226 1.29 -2.58 2.55
C MET A 226 0.94 -3.67 3.55
N ILE A 227 1.14 -4.94 3.17
CA ILE A 227 0.99 -6.13 4.01
C ILE A 227 2.37 -6.77 4.18
N VAL A 228 2.73 -7.16 5.40
CA VAL A 228 4.00 -7.77 5.76
C VAL A 228 3.76 -9.10 6.46
N ASP A 229 4.36 -10.16 5.93
CA ASP A 229 4.39 -11.52 6.49
C ASP A 229 3.03 -12.12 6.89
N ASP A 230 1.94 -11.66 6.25
CA ASP A 230 0.56 -12.00 6.61
C ASP A 230 0.27 -11.75 8.11
N ARG A 231 0.93 -10.77 8.75
CA ARG A 231 0.76 -10.48 10.19
C ARG A 231 0.50 -9.01 10.51
N MET A 232 1.01 -8.11 9.68
CA MET A 232 0.81 -6.68 9.87
C MET A 232 0.47 -6.02 8.56
N CYS A 233 -0.40 -5.03 8.57
CA CYS A 233 -0.62 -4.17 7.41
C CYS A 233 -0.69 -2.70 7.79
N ILE A 234 -0.37 -1.82 6.85
CA ILE A 234 -0.66 -0.39 6.93
C ILE A 234 -1.53 0.00 5.75
N CYS A 235 -2.66 0.67 6.02
CA CYS A 235 -3.61 1.11 5.00
C CYS A 235 -4.11 2.52 5.33
N GLY A 236 -4.23 3.38 4.31
CA GLY A 236 -4.76 4.73 4.49
C GLY A 236 -4.60 5.60 3.24
N SER A 237 -4.29 6.87 3.44
CA SER A 237 -4.23 7.85 2.34
C SER A 237 -2.81 8.11 1.79
N ALA A 238 -1.78 7.73 2.54
CA ALA A 238 -0.40 8.15 2.25
C ALA A 238 0.24 7.39 1.10
N ASN A 239 0.57 8.11 0.03
CA ASN A 239 1.34 7.58 -1.08
C ASN A 239 2.82 7.36 -0.72
N ILE A 240 3.52 6.48 -1.43
CA ILE A 240 4.99 6.39 -1.34
C ILE A 240 5.59 7.55 -2.15
N ASN A 241 5.61 8.73 -1.53
CA ASN A 241 6.30 9.93 -1.99
C ASN A 241 6.52 10.89 -0.81
N ASP A 242 7.39 11.88 -0.98
CA ASP A 242 7.63 12.86 0.08
C ASP A 242 6.41 13.71 0.44
N ARG A 243 5.50 13.95 -0.52
CA ARG A 243 4.28 14.74 -0.32
C ARG A 243 3.44 14.13 0.80
N SER A 244 3.30 12.81 0.82
CA SER A 244 2.52 12.09 1.83
C SER A 244 3.36 11.70 3.06
N LEU A 245 4.66 11.43 2.92
CA LEU A 245 5.46 10.79 3.99
C LEU A 245 6.27 11.75 4.88
N GLN A 246 6.50 13.00 4.46
CA GLN A 246 7.37 13.91 5.22
C GLN A 246 6.66 14.65 6.36
N GLY A 247 5.32 14.58 6.46
CA GLY A 247 4.53 15.25 7.51
C GLY A 247 4.38 16.77 7.37
N SER A 248 5.41 17.44 6.84
CA SER A 248 5.43 18.89 6.58
C SER A 248 4.70 19.32 5.31
N ARG A 249 4.32 18.36 4.47
CA ARG A 249 3.57 18.56 3.23
C ARG A 249 2.11 18.16 3.46
N ASP A 250 1.51 17.34 2.59
CA ASP A 250 0.09 17.00 2.67
C ASP A 250 -0.23 16.28 4.00
N SER A 251 -1.43 16.53 4.54
CA SER A 251 -1.89 15.84 5.73
C SER A 251 -2.46 14.47 5.37
N GLU A 252 -1.91 13.42 5.95
CA GLU A 252 -2.30 12.03 5.67
C GLU A 252 -2.66 11.27 6.93
N PHE A 253 -3.41 10.19 6.78
CA PHE A 253 -3.82 9.32 7.86
C PHE A 253 -3.81 7.86 7.40
N CYS A 254 -3.24 6.98 8.22
CA CYS A 254 -3.28 5.53 8.03
C CYS A 254 -3.55 4.81 9.34
N LEU A 255 -4.00 3.56 9.23
CA LEU A 255 -4.03 2.60 10.31
C LEU A 255 -2.94 1.56 10.08
N VAL A 256 -2.13 1.33 11.10
CA VAL A 256 -1.31 0.12 11.22
C VAL A 256 -2.14 -0.91 11.97
N VAL A 257 -2.25 -2.10 11.42
CA VAL A 257 -3.00 -3.23 11.98
C VAL A 257 -2.02 -4.36 12.24
N ASN A 258 -2.01 -4.88 13.46
CA ASN A 258 -1.30 -6.08 13.86
C ASN A 258 -2.35 -7.15 14.21
N ASP A 259 -2.20 -8.33 13.61
CA ASP A 259 -3.10 -9.44 13.91
C ASP A 259 -2.92 -9.95 15.35
N ILE A 260 -4.05 -10.21 16.01
CA ILE A 260 -4.13 -10.90 17.31
C ILE A 260 -4.61 -12.33 17.12
N GLU A 261 -5.61 -12.53 16.25
CA GLU A 261 -6.12 -13.85 15.88
C GLU A 261 -5.18 -14.51 14.87
N MET A 262 -4.57 -15.63 15.27
CA MET A 262 -3.60 -16.36 14.45
C MET A 262 -4.19 -17.67 13.91
N ILE A 263 -3.93 -17.97 12.63
CA ILE A 263 -4.34 -19.21 11.96
C ILE A 263 -3.12 -19.94 11.38
N ASP A 264 -3.25 -21.24 11.11
CA ASP A 264 -2.23 -22.00 10.38
C ASP A 264 -2.29 -21.66 8.88
N SER A 265 -1.14 -21.37 8.29
CA SER A 265 -0.96 -21.20 6.84
C SER A 265 0.44 -21.67 6.44
N THR A 266 0.76 -21.60 5.15
CA THR A 266 2.09 -21.93 4.64
C THR A 266 2.87 -20.67 4.29
N LEU A 267 4.11 -20.56 4.78
CA LEU A 267 5.05 -19.52 4.38
C LEU A 267 6.41 -20.17 4.12
N ASN A 268 6.92 -20.04 2.90
CA ASN A 268 8.18 -20.63 2.45
C ASN A 268 8.25 -22.16 2.66
N GLY A 269 7.18 -22.85 2.28
CA GLY A 269 7.03 -24.30 2.38
C GLY A 269 6.84 -24.83 3.80
N GLN A 270 6.79 -23.95 4.81
CA GLN A 270 6.64 -24.33 6.21
C GLN A 270 5.27 -23.93 6.74
N THR A 271 4.67 -24.81 7.55
CA THR A 271 3.47 -24.45 8.31
C THR A 271 3.84 -23.43 9.37
N GLN A 272 3.21 -22.26 9.34
CA GLN A 272 3.45 -21.18 10.27
C GLN A 272 2.14 -20.56 10.73
N LYS A 273 2.17 -19.96 11.93
CA LYS A 273 1.08 -19.10 12.39
C LYS A 273 1.14 -17.75 11.66
N VAL A 274 0.06 -17.41 10.96
CA VAL A 274 -0.12 -16.11 10.31
C VAL A 274 -1.35 -15.42 10.89
N GLY A 275 -1.44 -14.10 10.70
CA GLY A 275 -2.57 -13.30 11.11
C GLY A 275 -3.81 -13.58 10.27
N LYS A 276 -4.95 -13.76 10.91
CA LYS A 276 -6.22 -14.08 10.23
C LYS A 276 -6.68 -12.92 9.34
N PHE A 277 -6.56 -11.67 9.81
CA PHE A 277 -6.96 -10.49 9.06
C PHE A 277 -6.06 -10.27 7.84
N CYS A 278 -4.74 -10.15 8.04
CA CYS A 278 -3.79 -9.86 6.97
C CYS A 278 -3.76 -10.97 5.92
N SER A 279 -3.72 -12.24 6.33
CA SER A 279 -3.71 -13.37 5.39
C SER A 279 -5.01 -13.46 4.58
N THR A 280 -6.17 -13.26 5.20
CA THR A 280 -7.46 -13.28 4.49
C THR A 280 -7.51 -12.17 3.44
N TRP A 281 -7.08 -10.96 3.80
CA TRP A 281 -7.06 -9.83 2.89
C TRP A 281 -6.11 -10.07 1.71
N ARG A 282 -4.87 -10.49 1.98
CA ARG A 282 -3.89 -10.77 0.94
C ARG A 282 -4.36 -11.91 0.02
N LYS A 283 -4.94 -13.00 0.56
CA LYS A 283 -5.53 -14.12 -0.22
C LYS A 283 -6.58 -13.61 -1.19
N LYS A 284 -7.50 -12.76 -0.72
CA LYS A 284 -8.53 -12.14 -1.55
C LYS A 284 -7.93 -11.29 -2.67
N LEU A 285 -6.95 -10.45 -2.36
CA LEU A 285 -6.29 -9.59 -3.35
C LEU A 285 -5.57 -10.42 -4.43
N PHE A 286 -4.81 -11.45 -4.05
CA PHE A 286 -4.10 -12.26 -5.02
C PHE A 286 -5.07 -13.00 -5.95
N ARG A 287 -6.18 -13.52 -5.41
CA ARG A 287 -7.20 -14.16 -6.24
C ARG A 287 -7.85 -13.18 -7.20
N GLN A 288 -8.19 -11.98 -6.75
CA GLN A 288 -8.74 -10.93 -7.60
C GLN A 288 -7.77 -10.54 -8.72
N ILE A 289 -6.50 -10.28 -8.40
CA ILE A 289 -5.48 -9.83 -9.35
C ILE A 289 -5.16 -10.91 -10.39
N LEU A 290 -5.12 -12.17 -9.96
CA LEU A 290 -4.82 -13.30 -10.83
C LEU A 290 -6.07 -13.86 -11.55
N GLY A 291 -7.25 -13.28 -11.33
CA GLY A 291 -8.50 -13.74 -11.94
C GLY A 291 -8.95 -15.14 -11.49
N ILE A 292 -8.58 -15.55 -10.28
CA ILE A 292 -8.90 -16.88 -9.72
C ILE A 292 -10.33 -16.85 -9.19
N THR A 293 -11.22 -17.59 -9.85
CA THR A 293 -12.64 -17.67 -9.47
C THR A 293 -12.98 -18.92 -8.66
N ASN A 294 -12.23 -20.02 -8.84
CA ASN A 294 -12.35 -21.24 -8.05
C ASN A 294 -11.08 -21.42 -7.20
N GLU A 295 -11.24 -21.53 -5.89
CA GLU A 295 -10.10 -21.61 -4.95
C GLU A 295 -9.21 -22.83 -5.16
N ASN A 296 -9.70 -23.86 -5.85
CA ASN A 296 -8.93 -25.06 -6.19
C ASN A 296 -8.00 -24.87 -7.39
N ASP A 297 -8.15 -23.78 -8.16
CA ASP A 297 -7.37 -23.57 -9.39
C ASP A 297 -5.92 -23.19 -9.09
N LEU A 298 -5.67 -22.48 -7.99
CA LEU A 298 -4.33 -22.12 -7.54
C LEU A 298 -4.27 -21.93 -6.03
N ASN A 299 -3.32 -22.60 -5.40
CA ASN A 299 -3.00 -22.36 -4.00
C ASN A 299 -2.27 -21.02 -3.86
N VAL A 300 -2.94 -20.04 -3.23
CA VAL A 300 -2.37 -18.72 -2.95
C VAL A 300 -1.78 -18.62 -1.53
N ASP A 301 -1.78 -19.69 -0.74
CA ASP A 301 -1.44 -19.64 0.69
C ASP A 301 0.02 -19.30 0.96
N ASP A 302 0.94 -19.74 0.10
CA ASP A 302 2.38 -19.48 0.23
C ASP A 302 2.87 -18.43 -0.79
N PRO A 303 2.82 -17.12 -0.42
CA PRO A 303 3.33 -16.03 -1.26
C PRO A 303 4.85 -16.04 -1.43
N CYS A 304 5.59 -16.90 -0.75
CA CYS A 304 7.05 -16.96 -0.85
C CYS A 304 7.54 -18.09 -1.77
N SER A 305 6.69 -19.10 -2.02
CA SER A 305 7.05 -20.27 -2.82
C SER A 305 7.49 -19.87 -4.24
N ASP A 306 8.46 -20.62 -4.79
CA ASP A 306 8.98 -20.34 -6.14
C ASP A 306 7.89 -20.60 -7.18
N GLU A 307 7.06 -21.63 -6.95
CA GLU A 307 5.90 -21.95 -7.78
C GLU A 307 4.93 -20.78 -7.87
N PHE A 308 4.46 -20.26 -6.73
CA PHE A 308 3.52 -19.13 -6.72
C PHE A 308 4.16 -17.84 -7.27
N TYR A 309 5.41 -17.54 -6.87
CA TYR A 309 6.10 -16.33 -7.33
C TYR A 309 6.34 -16.35 -8.85
N ASN A 310 6.72 -17.50 -9.41
CA ASN A 310 6.87 -17.68 -10.85
C ASN A 310 5.53 -17.59 -11.56
N TYR A 311 4.47 -18.24 -11.05
CA TYR A 311 3.13 -18.14 -11.62
C TYR A 311 2.65 -16.69 -11.70
N PHE A 312 2.85 -15.90 -10.64
CA PHE A 312 2.49 -14.49 -10.60
C PHE A 312 3.25 -13.69 -11.68
N ARG A 313 4.57 -13.87 -11.78
CA ARG A 313 5.42 -13.20 -12.79
C ARG A 313 5.04 -13.60 -14.21
N GLU A 314 4.83 -14.88 -14.47
CA GLU A 314 4.46 -15.41 -15.78
C GLU A 314 3.08 -14.93 -16.21
N THR A 315 2.11 -14.93 -15.30
CA THR A 315 0.77 -14.35 -15.54
C THR A 315 0.88 -12.88 -15.95
N ALA A 316 1.68 -12.09 -15.22
CA ALA A 316 1.90 -10.69 -15.57
C ALA A 316 2.55 -10.51 -16.95
N ARG A 317 3.59 -11.30 -17.28
CA ARG A 317 4.28 -11.24 -18.57
C ARG A 317 3.36 -11.64 -19.73
N ASN A 318 2.64 -12.76 -19.57
CA ASN A 318 1.71 -13.27 -20.59
C ASN A 318 0.57 -12.27 -20.84
N ASN A 319 -0.02 -11.72 -19.76
CA ASN A 319 -1.07 -10.71 -19.90
C ASN A 319 -0.54 -9.45 -20.60
N ALA A 320 0.64 -8.95 -20.22
CA ALA A 320 1.24 -7.78 -20.86
C ALA A 320 1.46 -8.01 -22.36
N GLN A 321 1.97 -9.17 -22.75
CA GLN A 321 2.16 -9.55 -24.15
C GLN A 321 0.83 -9.61 -24.92
N ILE A 322 -0.19 -10.27 -24.37
CA ILE A 322 -1.50 -10.37 -25.02
C ILE A 322 -2.14 -8.99 -25.20
N TYR A 323 -2.11 -8.14 -24.18
CA TYR A 323 -2.66 -6.78 -24.30
C TYR A 323 -1.92 -5.95 -25.35
N GLU A 324 -0.61 -6.09 -25.42
CA GLU A 324 0.21 -5.42 -26.42
C GLU A 324 -0.10 -5.91 -27.84
N GLU A 325 -0.17 -7.22 -28.06
CA GLU A 325 -0.47 -7.82 -29.37
C GLU A 325 -1.88 -7.46 -29.87
N VAL A 326 -2.88 -7.46 -28.98
CA VAL A 326 -4.28 -7.24 -29.35
C VAL A 326 -4.62 -5.74 -29.49
N PHE A 327 -4.08 -4.89 -28.61
CA PHE A 327 -4.52 -3.50 -28.48
C PHE A 327 -3.42 -2.45 -28.72
N ASN A 328 -2.15 -2.84 -28.93
CA ASN A 328 -1.01 -1.91 -29.04
C ASN A 328 -0.95 -0.91 -27.87
N THR A 329 -1.07 -1.39 -26.64
CA THR A 329 -1.25 -0.54 -25.45
C THR A 329 -0.03 0.28 -25.08
N LEU A 330 -0.27 1.42 -24.43
CA LEU A 330 0.73 2.14 -23.65
C LEU A 330 0.49 1.93 -22.14
N PRO A 331 1.55 1.99 -21.30
CA PRO A 331 2.96 2.04 -21.67
C PRO A 331 3.45 0.69 -22.23
N THR A 332 4.55 0.71 -22.97
CA THR A 332 5.20 -0.48 -23.55
C THR A 332 6.73 -0.38 -23.45
N ASN A 333 7.41 -1.53 -23.41
CA ASN A 333 8.86 -1.63 -23.53
C ASN A 333 9.40 -1.43 -24.95
N HIS A 334 8.53 -1.45 -25.99
CA HIS A 334 8.93 -1.27 -27.38
C HIS A 334 9.17 0.20 -27.77
N ILE A 335 8.65 1.15 -26.98
CA ILE A 335 8.81 2.59 -27.19
C ILE A 335 9.73 3.11 -26.08
N ARG A 336 10.94 3.56 -26.46
CA ARG A 336 12.01 3.98 -25.54
C ARG A 336 12.15 5.49 -25.41
#